data_AF-A0A7C3MHU5-F1
#
_entry.id   AF-A0A7C3MHU5-F1
#
_cell.length_a   1.000
_cell.length_b   1.000
_cell.length_c   1.000
_cell.angle_alpha   90.00
_cell.angle_beta   90.00
_cell.angle_gamma   90.00
#
_symmetry.space_group_name_H-M   'P 1'
#
loop_
_entity.id
_entity.type
_entity.pdbx_description
1 polymer ?
#
loop_
_entity_poly.entity_id
_entity_poly.type
_entity_poly.pdbx_seq_one_letter_code
_entity_poly.pdbx_strand_id
1 'polypeptide(L)'
;MVTYKKWFNLGLVILTILLGASTIQAFNSATHIYIAERVFPFTFDKINLYYGSIAPDISLYADIEKWPYGFCETHYKFIKLPYRWWNINEKAFAQGWQTHNEIWGADSYAHGTCDNFEGCCRMSCDYKGYVNLKAWDLAQFYKKYLDQPPYYELAHFAVEVAIDLLLVDEQDPDLGKKLLKAALFRSPADFNLMTKVFVGRGDRYGTDLETLSSAESTFRDLVIKYAFALTLPKDLRKAVLGQLGVEIAKGMEVEIDSATVQEIIQTAVELCQSDYYEPIQSAIESIKIRKDLIK
;
A
#
# COMPACT_ATOMS: atom_id res chain seq x y z
N MET A 1 44.25 -8.76 29.43
CA MET A 1 43.02 -7.93 29.52
C MET A 1 42.61 -7.60 28.09
N VAL A 2 41.73 -8.41 27.50
CA VAL A 2 41.37 -8.33 26.07
C VAL A 2 40.05 -7.57 25.95
N THR A 3 40.10 -6.36 25.43
CA THR A 3 38.93 -5.52 25.20
C THR A 3 38.23 -5.96 23.91
N TYR A 4 37.17 -6.74 24.04
CA TYR A 4 36.22 -6.99 22.95
C TYR A 4 35.31 -5.78 22.77
N LYS A 5 35.71 -4.83 21.92
CA LYS A 5 34.76 -3.91 21.27
C LYS A 5 33.91 -4.77 20.32
N LYS A 6 32.74 -5.21 20.79
CA LYS A 6 31.68 -5.79 19.96
C LYS A 6 31.19 -4.69 19.02
N TRP A 7 31.77 -4.65 17.83
CA TRP A 7 31.11 -4.07 16.66
C TRP A 7 29.90 -4.96 16.36
N PHE A 8 28.75 -4.57 16.91
CA PHE A 8 27.46 -5.02 16.39
C PHE A 8 27.25 -4.28 15.07
N ASN A 9 28.01 -4.66 14.04
CA ASN A 9 27.69 -4.35 12.66
C ASN A 9 26.48 -5.22 12.33
N LEU A 10 25.29 -4.72 12.72
CA LEU A 10 24.04 -5.19 12.16
C LEU A 10 24.15 -4.88 10.66
N GLY A 11 24.47 -5.91 9.87
CA GLY A 11 24.59 -5.81 8.44
C GLY A 11 23.26 -5.34 7.87
N LEU A 12 23.18 -4.03 7.62
CA LEU A 12 22.17 -3.43 6.77
C LEU A 12 22.42 -4.01 5.38
N VAL A 13 21.68 -5.07 5.04
CA VAL A 13 21.57 -5.53 3.66
C VAL A 13 20.76 -4.45 2.94
N ILE A 14 21.47 -3.39 2.54
CA ILE A 14 20.98 -2.36 1.62
C ILE A 14 20.97 -3.04 0.26
N LEU A 15 19.88 -3.75 -0.03
CA LEU A 15 19.58 -4.15 -1.39
C LEU A 15 19.04 -2.90 -2.09
N THR A 16 19.88 -2.27 -2.92
CA THR A 16 19.48 -1.20 -3.83
C THR A 16 18.29 -1.65 -4.67
N ILE A 17 17.09 -1.22 -4.27
CA ILE A 17 15.88 -1.36 -5.07
C ILE A 17 16.02 -0.38 -6.24
N LEU A 18 16.06 -0.95 -7.44
CA LEU A 18 16.14 -0.22 -8.70
C LEU A 18 14.81 0.51 -8.93
N LEU A 19 14.89 1.84 -8.72
CA LEU A 19 14.27 2.94 -9.44
C LEU A 19 13.01 2.66 -10.28
N GLY A 20 11.93 3.39 -9.95
CA GLY A 20 10.95 3.84 -10.93
C GLY A 20 9.52 3.31 -10.79
N ALA A 21 8.94 3.35 -9.59
CA ALA A 21 7.50 3.19 -9.41
C ALA A 21 6.96 4.45 -8.70
N SER A 22 6.13 5.24 -9.38
CA SER A 22 5.33 6.30 -8.74
C SER A 22 4.31 5.64 -7.82
N THR A 23 4.29 6.00 -6.54
CA THR A 23 3.45 5.40 -5.50
C THR A 23 2.37 6.41 -5.12
N ILE A 24 1.43 6.65 -6.05
CA ILE A 24 0.14 7.23 -5.68
C ILE A 24 -0.64 6.10 -4.98
N GLN A 25 -0.20 5.76 -3.76
CA GLN A 25 -0.91 4.90 -2.83
C GLN A 25 -1.92 5.77 -2.10
N ALA A 26 -3.08 5.21 -1.82
CA ALA A 26 -4.16 5.95 -1.19
C ALA A 26 -4.10 5.79 0.31
N PHE A 27 -4.36 4.58 0.78
CA PHE A 27 -3.98 4.15 2.11
C PHE A 27 -2.79 3.21 1.99
N ASN A 28 -1.92 3.17 2.99
CA ASN A 28 -0.83 2.20 2.99
C ASN A 28 -1.33 0.83 3.48
N SER A 29 -0.48 -0.18 3.30
CA SER A 29 -0.79 -1.60 3.46
C SER A 29 -1.42 -1.95 4.82
N ALA A 30 -1.04 -1.30 5.92
CA ALA A 30 -1.60 -1.65 7.23
C ALA A 30 -3.07 -1.21 7.34
N THR A 31 -3.40 -0.01 6.86
CA THR A 31 -4.77 0.48 6.80
C THR A 31 -5.65 -0.40 5.91
N HIS A 32 -5.15 -0.86 4.76
CA HIS A 32 -5.90 -1.79 3.90
C HIS A 32 -6.28 -3.09 4.61
N ILE A 33 -5.34 -3.74 5.30
CA ILE A 33 -5.66 -4.99 6.00
C ILE A 33 -6.60 -4.75 7.20
N TYR A 34 -6.51 -3.57 7.84
CA TYR A 34 -7.41 -3.16 8.92
C TYR A 34 -8.86 -3.02 8.42
N ILE A 35 -9.03 -2.39 7.25
CA ILE A 35 -10.33 -2.25 6.56
C ILE A 35 -10.85 -3.63 6.16
N ALA A 36 -10.04 -4.45 5.48
CA ALA A 36 -10.46 -5.77 5.00
C ALA A 36 -10.91 -6.70 6.14
N GLU A 37 -10.21 -6.66 7.29
CA GLU A 37 -10.61 -7.42 8.47
C GLU A 37 -12.00 -7.05 8.97
N ARG A 38 -12.34 -5.76 8.96
CA ARG A 38 -13.62 -5.24 9.47
C ARG A 38 -14.77 -5.38 8.49
N VAL A 39 -14.47 -5.35 7.18
CA VAL A 39 -15.44 -5.67 6.14
C VAL A 39 -15.78 -7.16 6.16
N PHE A 40 -14.76 -8.02 6.33
CA PHE A 40 -14.91 -9.48 6.31
C PHE A 40 -14.43 -10.14 7.62
N PRO A 41 -15.12 -9.89 8.76
CA PRO A 41 -14.68 -10.38 10.06
C PRO A 41 -14.70 -11.90 10.16
N PHE A 42 -15.55 -12.57 9.38
CA PHE A 42 -15.75 -14.03 9.43
C PHE A 42 -14.99 -14.83 8.37
N THR A 43 -14.16 -14.18 7.54
CA THR A 43 -13.28 -14.91 6.61
C THR A 43 -12.28 -15.76 7.39
N PHE A 44 -12.30 -17.07 7.15
CA PHE A 44 -11.48 -18.04 7.87
C PHE A 44 -9.99 -17.83 7.62
N ASP A 45 -9.60 -17.64 6.36
CA ASP A 45 -8.21 -17.46 5.97
C ASP A 45 -7.83 -15.97 5.98
N LYS A 46 -7.47 -15.48 7.16
CA LYS A 46 -7.08 -14.08 7.36
C LYS A 46 -5.78 -13.72 6.65
N ILE A 47 -4.85 -14.66 6.48
CA ILE A 47 -3.56 -14.40 5.81
C ILE A 47 -3.81 -14.01 4.36
N ASN A 48 -4.62 -14.80 3.64
CA ASN A 48 -4.91 -14.53 2.24
C ASN A 48 -5.90 -13.36 2.08
N LEU A 49 -6.84 -13.15 3.02
CA LEU A 49 -7.65 -11.92 3.07
C LEU A 49 -6.78 -10.66 3.12
N TYR A 50 -5.83 -10.60 4.06
CA TYR A 50 -4.96 -9.43 4.22
C TYR A 50 -4.06 -9.23 3.01
N TYR A 51 -3.44 -10.30 2.50
CA TYR A 51 -2.58 -10.17 1.32
C TYR A 51 -3.38 -9.74 0.09
N GLY A 52 -4.60 -10.26 -0.06
CA GLY A 52 -5.54 -9.83 -1.10
C GLY A 52 -5.83 -8.34 -1.06
N SER A 53 -6.03 -7.76 0.14
CA SER A 53 -6.36 -6.33 0.28
C SER A 53 -5.23 -5.35 -0.04
N ILE A 54 -4.01 -5.84 -0.21
CA ILE A 54 -2.86 -5.00 -0.61
C ILE A 54 -2.34 -5.37 -2.01
N ALA A 55 -2.71 -6.55 -2.53
CA ALA A 55 -2.21 -7.04 -3.81
C ALA A 55 -2.54 -6.17 -5.05
N PRO A 56 -3.59 -5.33 -5.09
CA PRO A 56 -3.78 -4.39 -6.21
C PRO A 56 -2.56 -3.48 -6.48
N ASP A 57 -1.80 -3.12 -5.44
CA ASP A 57 -0.58 -2.31 -5.55
C ASP A 57 0.58 -3.01 -6.26
N ILE A 58 0.52 -4.35 -6.47
CA ILE A 58 1.55 -5.07 -7.21
C ILE A 58 1.80 -4.43 -8.58
N SER A 59 0.76 -3.89 -9.22
CA SER A 59 0.89 -3.23 -10.52
C SER A 59 1.80 -2.00 -10.51
N LEU A 60 2.00 -1.35 -9.36
CA LEU A 60 2.92 -0.20 -9.23
C LEU A 60 4.38 -0.62 -9.43
N TYR A 61 4.71 -1.88 -9.16
CA TYR A 61 6.06 -2.43 -9.23
C TYR A 61 6.33 -3.19 -10.53
N ALA A 62 5.40 -3.13 -11.48
CA ALA A 62 5.54 -3.76 -12.78
C ALA A 62 6.28 -2.85 -13.76
N ASP A 63 6.99 -3.47 -14.72
CA ASP A 63 7.51 -2.77 -15.89
C ASP A 63 6.34 -2.16 -16.67
N ILE A 64 6.28 -0.83 -16.73
CA ILE A 64 5.18 -0.09 -17.36
C ILE A 64 5.08 -0.37 -18.86
N GLU A 65 6.16 -0.77 -19.52
CA GLU A 65 6.13 -1.14 -20.94
C GLU A 65 5.42 -2.49 -21.16
N LYS A 66 5.48 -3.37 -20.15
CA LYS A 66 4.90 -4.73 -20.18
C LYS A 66 3.56 -4.83 -19.46
N TRP A 67 3.21 -3.86 -18.61
CA TRP A 67 1.89 -3.74 -17.98
C TRP A 67 1.38 -2.29 -17.93
N PRO A 68 1.18 -1.64 -19.10
CA PRO A 68 0.93 -0.19 -19.19
C PRO A 68 -0.36 0.28 -18.51
N TYR A 69 -1.30 -0.64 -18.27
CA TYR A 69 -2.59 -0.35 -17.63
C TYR A 69 -2.76 -1.05 -16.29
N GLY A 70 -1.70 -1.57 -15.67
CA GLY A 70 -1.78 -2.34 -14.44
C GLY A 70 -2.54 -1.61 -13.32
N PHE A 71 -2.13 -0.39 -12.99
CA PHE A 71 -2.81 0.40 -11.96
C PHE A 71 -4.29 0.62 -12.28
N CYS A 72 -4.61 0.95 -13.54
CA CYS A 72 -6.00 1.10 -13.94
C CYS A 72 -6.80 -0.22 -13.84
N GLU A 73 -6.21 -1.35 -14.20
CA GLU A 73 -6.88 -2.65 -14.09
C GLU A 73 -7.19 -3.04 -12.65
N THR A 74 -6.27 -2.74 -11.74
CA THR A 74 -6.37 -3.12 -10.33
C THR A 74 -7.23 -2.13 -9.53
N HIS A 75 -7.15 -0.82 -9.82
CA HIS A 75 -7.80 0.23 -9.02
C HIS A 75 -9.06 0.84 -9.65
N TYR A 76 -9.06 1.11 -10.96
CA TYR A 76 -10.11 1.91 -11.62
C TYR A 76 -11.14 1.08 -12.37
N LYS A 77 -10.70 0.14 -13.21
CA LYS A 77 -11.59 -0.86 -13.82
C LYS A 77 -11.98 -1.93 -12.83
N PHE A 78 -11.14 -2.12 -11.82
CA PHE A 78 -11.34 -3.06 -10.74
C PHE A 78 -11.71 -4.45 -11.26
N ILE A 79 -10.72 -5.16 -11.76
CA ILE A 79 -10.94 -6.51 -12.27
C ILE A 79 -11.33 -7.43 -11.13
N LYS A 80 -12.59 -7.87 -11.15
CA LYS A 80 -13.10 -8.89 -10.23
C LYS A 80 -12.41 -10.22 -10.54
N LEU A 81 -11.72 -10.77 -9.55
CA LEU A 81 -11.15 -12.11 -9.64
C LEU A 81 -12.30 -13.13 -9.80
N PRO A 82 -12.25 -14.06 -10.75
CA PRO A 82 -13.44 -14.84 -11.11
C PRO A 82 -13.64 -16.05 -10.19
N TYR A 83 -14.87 -16.17 -9.69
CA TYR A 83 -15.35 -17.19 -8.76
C TYR A 83 -15.07 -18.65 -9.16
N ARG A 84 -15.08 -18.94 -10.47
CA ARG A 84 -14.95 -20.30 -10.99
C ARG A 84 -13.63 -21.00 -10.64
N TRP A 85 -12.66 -20.25 -10.12
CA TRP A 85 -11.32 -20.75 -9.85
C TRP A 85 -11.01 -20.96 -8.39
N TRP A 86 -11.94 -20.70 -7.47
CA TRP A 86 -11.60 -20.55 -6.06
C TRP A 86 -11.64 -21.83 -5.23
N ASN A 87 -10.56 -22.04 -4.49
CA ASN A 87 -10.59 -22.67 -3.18
C ASN A 87 -10.82 -21.64 -2.06
N ILE A 88 -10.85 -22.08 -0.79
CA ILE A 88 -11.10 -21.19 0.35
C ILE A 88 -10.08 -20.04 0.49
N ASN A 89 -8.81 -20.30 0.15
CA ASN A 89 -7.74 -19.30 0.19
C ASN A 89 -7.93 -18.25 -0.91
N GLU A 90 -8.17 -18.71 -2.15
CA GLU A 90 -8.44 -17.83 -3.30
C GLU A 90 -9.71 -16.99 -3.09
N LYS A 91 -10.73 -17.55 -2.43
CA LYS A 91 -11.92 -16.78 -2.02
C LYS A 91 -11.53 -15.69 -1.02
N ALA A 92 -10.77 -16.00 0.02
CA ALA A 92 -10.34 -15.02 1.01
C ALA A 92 -9.48 -13.91 0.37
N PHE A 93 -8.54 -14.29 -0.50
CA PHE A 93 -7.75 -13.35 -1.30
C PHE A 93 -8.64 -12.42 -2.13
N ALA A 94 -9.63 -12.97 -2.84
CA ALA A 94 -10.56 -12.18 -3.62
C ALA A 94 -11.48 -11.30 -2.76
N GLN A 95 -11.81 -11.69 -1.53
CA GLN A 95 -12.49 -10.83 -0.57
C GLN A 95 -11.65 -9.60 -0.24
N GLY A 96 -10.37 -9.81 0.09
CA GLY A 96 -9.42 -8.73 0.37
C GLY A 96 -9.23 -7.82 -0.84
N TRP A 97 -8.94 -8.41 -2.00
CA TRP A 97 -8.75 -7.69 -3.27
C TRP A 97 -9.87 -6.68 -3.53
N GLN A 98 -11.11 -7.05 -3.21
CA GLN A 98 -12.23 -6.18 -3.50
C GLN A 98 -12.30 -4.91 -2.67
N THR A 99 -11.66 -4.85 -1.50
CA THR A 99 -11.72 -3.67 -0.65
C THR A 99 -10.80 -2.55 -1.12
N HIS A 100 -9.94 -2.81 -2.09
CA HIS A 100 -8.88 -1.90 -2.54
C HIS A 100 -9.18 -1.49 -3.99
N ASN A 101 -9.81 -0.33 -4.16
CA ASN A 101 -10.12 0.29 -5.44
C ASN A 101 -10.54 1.76 -5.25
N GLU A 102 -10.41 2.52 -6.33
CA GLU A 102 -10.65 3.96 -6.42
C GLU A 102 -12.12 4.34 -6.73
N ILE A 103 -12.97 3.33 -6.97
CA ILE A 103 -14.37 3.56 -7.35
C ILE A 103 -15.25 3.72 -6.10
N TRP A 104 -15.05 2.85 -5.12
CA TRP A 104 -15.83 2.77 -3.89
C TRP A 104 -15.09 2.06 -2.75
N GLY A 105 -13.90 1.51 -3.02
CA GLY A 105 -13.06 0.84 -2.05
C GLY A 105 -12.32 1.83 -1.15
N ALA A 106 -11.32 1.32 -0.43
CA ALA A 106 -10.51 2.08 0.50
C ALA A 106 -9.90 3.35 -0.16
N ASP A 107 -9.40 3.22 -1.38
CA ASP A 107 -8.68 4.31 -2.05
C ASP A 107 -9.58 5.47 -2.42
N SER A 108 -10.85 5.19 -2.74
CA SER A 108 -11.81 6.25 -3.02
C SER A 108 -11.97 7.23 -1.83
N TYR A 109 -11.76 6.78 -0.60
CA TYR A 109 -11.81 7.63 0.59
C TYR A 109 -10.51 8.37 0.86
N ALA A 110 -9.38 7.78 0.49
CA ALA A 110 -8.06 8.38 0.66
C ALA A 110 -7.74 9.40 -0.44
N HIS A 111 -8.05 9.10 -1.70
CA HIS A 111 -7.76 9.96 -2.85
C HIS A 111 -8.95 10.80 -3.31
N GLY A 112 -10.17 10.31 -3.14
CA GLY A 112 -11.39 10.95 -3.63
C GLY A 112 -12.03 10.13 -4.76
N THR A 113 -12.86 10.77 -5.58
CA THR A 113 -13.66 10.05 -6.57
C THR A 113 -13.19 10.35 -7.98
N CYS A 114 -13.06 9.31 -8.79
CA CYS A 114 -12.85 9.44 -10.22
C CYS A 114 -14.15 9.23 -11.00
N ASP A 115 -14.45 10.18 -11.89
CA ASP A 115 -15.54 10.07 -12.84
C ASP A 115 -15.01 9.59 -14.21
N ASN A 116 -15.89 8.88 -14.94
CA ASN A 116 -15.67 8.41 -16.31
C ASN A 116 -14.56 7.34 -16.48
N PHE A 117 -14.92 6.09 -16.20
CA PHE A 117 -14.05 4.91 -16.32
C PHE A 117 -13.87 4.38 -17.76
N GLU A 118 -14.35 5.10 -18.78
CA GLU A 118 -14.34 4.60 -20.16
C GLU A 118 -12.93 4.53 -20.79
N GLY A 119 -11.89 5.07 -20.14
CA GLY A 119 -10.50 4.87 -20.57
C GLY A 119 -9.47 5.13 -19.48
N CYS A 120 -8.59 4.15 -19.25
CA CYS A 120 -7.48 4.22 -18.29
C CYS A 120 -6.55 5.44 -18.45
N CYS A 121 -6.56 6.09 -19.62
CA CYS A 121 -5.69 7.22 -19.93
C CYS A 121 -6.35 8.60 -19.76
N ARG A 122 -7.65 8.67 -19.43
CA ARG A 122 -8.40 9.94 -19.44
C ARG A 122 -9.41 10.02 -18.29
N MET A 123 -9.00 9.59 -17.11
CA MET A 123 -9.83 9.69 -15.92
C MET A 123 -9.78 11.11 -15.36
N SER A 124 -10.95 11.67 -15.09
CA SER A 124 -11.08 12.95 -14.40
C SER A 124 -11.39 12.63 -12.95
N CYS A 125 -10.42 12.87 -12.07
CA CYS A 125 -10.57 12.60 -10.64
C CYS A 125 -10.72 13.89 -9.84
N ASP A 126 -11.69 13.90 -8.93
CA ASP A 126 -11.76 14.89 -7.86
C ASP A 126 -10.89 14.39 -6.71
N TYR A 127 -9.61 14.76 -6.76
CA TYR A 127 -8.58 14.35 -5.79
C TYR A 127 -8.73 15.05 -4.42
N LYS A 128 -9.95 15.10 -3.87
CA LYS A 128 -10.29 15.70 -2.57
C LYS A 128 -10.44 14.68 -1.44
N GLY A 129 -9.82 13.51 -1.59
CA GLY A 129 -9.75 12.51 -0.53
C GLY A 129 -8.85 12.95 0.63
N TYR A 130 -8.97 12.23 1.75
CA TYR A 130 -8.32 12.57 2.99
C TYR A 130 -6.79 12.67 2.87
N VAL A 131 -6.14 11.69 2.23
CA VAL A 131 -4.68 11.65 2.11
C VAL A 131 -4.17 12.77 1.22
N ASN A 132 -4.84 13.05 0.10
CA ASN A 132 -4.48 14.17 -0.78
C ASN A 132 -4.52 15.52 -0.05
N LEU A 133 -5.58 15.77 0.72
CA LEU A 133 -5.71 17.02 1.48
C LEU A 133 -4.65 17.15 2.57
N LYS A 134 -4.39 16.09 3.33
CA LYS A 134 -3.35 16.09 4.38
C LYS A 134 -1.95 16.20 3.79
N ALA A 135 -1.69 15.56 2.65
CA ALA A 135 -0.41 15.65 1.97
C ALA A 135 -0.15 17.05 1.43
N TRP A 136 -1.18 17.70 0.88
CA TRP A 136 -1.13 19.11 0.47
C TRP A 136 -0.78 20.03 1.65
N ASP A 137 -1.46 19.86 2.78
CA ASP A 137 -1.20 20.64 4.00
C ASP A 137 0.22 20.40 4.53
N LEU A 138 0.65 19.14 4.59
CA LEU A 138 2.01 18.76 5.00
C LEU A 138 3.07 19.39 4.10
N ALA A 139 2.85 19.39 2.78
CA ALA A 139 3.77 19.97 1.82
C ALA A 139 3.96 21.48 2.00
N GLN A 140 2.98 22.20 2.58
CA GLN A 140 3.15 23.62 2.89
C GLN A 140 4.24 23.88 3.93
N PHE A 141 4.50 22.94 4.84
CA PHE A 141 5.55 23.04 5.86
C PHE A 141 6.94 22.68 5.30
N TYR A 142 7.00 21.76 4.34
CA TYR A 142 8.25 21.19 3.82
C TYR A 142 8.41 21.33 2.31
N LYS A 143 8.05 22.49 1.75
CA LYS A 143 8.02 22.76 0.30
C LYS A 143 9.28 22.33 -0.45
N LYS A 144 10.45 22.56 0.15
CA LYS A 144 11.75 22.17 -0.43
C LYS A 144 11.81 20.70 -0.83
N TYR A 145 11.18 19.83 -0.05
CA TYR A 145 11.25 18.38 -0.19
C TYR A 145 9.97 17.79 -0.78
N LEU A 146 8.81 18.37 -0.47
CA LEU A 146 7.50 17.75 -0.72
C LEU A 146 6.72 18.34 -1.90
N ASP A 147 7.08 19.53 -2.39
CA ASP A 147 6.38 20.24 -3.49
C ASP A 147 7.08 20.05 -4.86
N GLN A 148 7.79 18.92 -5.02
CA GLN A 148 8.57 18.61 -6.23
C GLN A 148 7.71 17.84 -7.25
N PRO A 149 7.68 18.23 -8.54
CA PRO A 149 7.01 17.47 -9.59
C PRO A 149 7.54 16.02 -9.71
N PRO A 150 6.72 15.06 -10.19
CA PRO A 150 5.37 15.27 -10.70
C PRO A 150 4.26 15.29 -9.63
N TYR A 151 4.47 14.82 -8.39
CA TYR A 151 3.42 14.75 -7.35
C TYR A 151 3.98 14.76 -5.93
N TYR A 152 3.09 15.01 -4.95
CA TYR A 152 3.30 15.01 -3.50
C TYR A 152 3.66 13.62 -2.92
N GLU A 153 4.38 12.76 -3.64
CA GLU A 153 4.63 11.34 -3.32
C GLU A 153 5.24 11.15 -1.91
N LEU A 154 6.28 11.92 -1.57
CA LEU A 154 6.89 11.82 -0.24
C LEU A 154 5.95 12.34 0.86
N ALA A 155 5.04 13.26 0.54
CA ALA A 155 4.03 13.74 1.47
C ALA A 155 2.90 12.72 1.66
N HIS A 156 2.44 12.08 0.57
CA HIS A 156 1.52 10.94 0.60
C HIS A 156 2.08 9.83 1.47
N PHE A 157 3.30 9.37 1.17
CA PHE A 157 4.00 8.38 1.97
C PHE A 157 4.00 8.75 3.47
N ALA A 158 4.37 9.99 3.81
CA ALA A 158 4.42 10.42 5.20
C ALA A 158 3.04 10.43 5.87
N VAL A 159 1.99 10.88 5.17
CA VAL A 159 0.61 10.89 5.66
C VAL A 159 0.07 9.48 5.84
N GLU A 160 0.27 8.59 4.88
CA GLU A 160 -0.23 7.22 4.99
C GLU A 160 0.50 6.42 6.06
N VAL A 161 1.82 6.61 6.18
CA VAL A 161 2.61 6.05 7.28
C VAL A 161 2.11 6.59 8.62
N ALA A 162 1.77 7.88 8.70
CA ALA A 162 1.19 8.46 9.90
C ALA A 162 -0.15 7.80 10.28
N ILE A 163 -1.02 7.54 9.29
CA ILE A 163 -2.30 6.84 9.50
C ILE A 163 -2.06 5.40 9.99
N ASP A 164 -1.15 4.66 9.37
CA ASP A 164 -0.78 3.30 9.79
C ASP A 164 -0.20 3.28 11.22
N LEU A 165 0.63 4.28 11.57
CA LEU A 165 1.18 4.44 12.91
C LEU A 165 0.09 4.70 13.94
N LEU A 166 -0.88 5.58 13.63
CA LEU A 166 -2.02 5.88 14.49
C LEU A 166 -2.90 4.64 14.69
N LEU A 167 -3.19 3.89 13.62
CA LEU A 167 -3.92 2.61 13.73
C LEU A 167 -3.18 1.60 14.61
N VAL A 168 -1.86 1.44 14.43
CA VAL A 168 -1.06 0.53 15.26
C VAL A 168 -1.06 0.96 16.73
N ASP A 169 -0.88 2.26 17.00
CA ASP A 169 -0.74 2.76 18.36
C ASP A 169 -2.09 2.81 19.11
N GLU A 170 -3.21 3.04 18.41
CA GLU A 170 -4.50 3.35 19.04
C GLU A 170 -5.60 2.31 18.80
N GLN A 171 -5.56 1.56 17.70
CA GLN A 171 -6.69 0.71 17.28
C GLN A 171 -6.36 -0.79 17.21
N ASP A 172 -5.15 -1.14 16.76
CA ASP A 172 -4.72 -2.54 16.58
C ASP A 172 -3.18 -2.67 16.71
N PRO A 173 -2.67 -2.87 17.95
CA PRO A 173 -1.23 -3.02 18.21
C PRO A 173 -0.57 -4.22 17.51
N ASP A 174 -1.35 -5.18 17.00
CA ASP A 174 -0.83 -6.34 16.28
C ASP A 174 -0.88 -6.16 14.75
N LEU A 175 -1.33 -5.01 14.24
CA LEU A 175 -1.53 -4.77 12.80
C LEU A 175 -0.26 -4.99 11.97
N GLY A 176 0.90 -4.51 12.44
CA GLY A 176 2.19 -4.78 11.79
C GLY A 176 2.54 -6.27 11.73
N LYS A 177 2.18 -7.05 12.77
CA LYS A 177 2.39 -8.51 12.78
C LYS A 177 1.44 -9.22 11.84
N LYS A 178 0.19 -8.76 11.73
CA LYS A 178 -0.81 -9.28 10.78
C LYS A 178 -0.31 -9.07 9.34
N LEU A 179 0.16 -7.87 9.02
CA LEU A 179 0.72 -7.54 7.71
C LEU A 179 1.95 -8.40 7.39
N LEU A 180 2.87 -8.52 8.35
CA LEU A 180 4.09 -9.32 8.17
C LEU A 180 3.76 -10.80 7.91
N LYS A 181 2.80 -11.36 8.65
CA LYS A 181 2.34 -12.73 8.44
C LYS A 181 1.67 -12.90 7.07
N ALA A 182 0.85 -11.95 6.65
CA ALA A 182 0.21 -11.97 5.33
C ALA A 182 1.26 -12.05 4.21
N ALA A 183 2.26 -11.14 4.25
CA ALA A 183 3.30 -11.10 3.24
C ALA A 183 4.21 -12.35 3.24
N LEU A 184 4.51 -12.92 4.41
CA LEU A 184 5.35 -14.12 4.52
C LEU A 184 4.63 -15.42 4.14
N PHE A 185 3.34 -15.53 4.43
CA PHE A 185 2.63 -16.81 4.44
C PHE A 185 1.44 -16.90 3.48
N ARG A 186 1.24 -15.90 2.59
CA ARG A 186 0.21 -15.96 1.55
C ARG A 186 0.33 -17.22 0.69
N SER A 187 -0.80 -17.73 0.22
CA SER A 187 -0.89 -18.98 -0.51
C SER A 187 -0.25 -18.85 -1.91
N PRO A 188 0.45 -19.87 -2.42
CA PRO A 188 0.83 -19.94 -3.82
C PRO A 188 -0.38 -19.91 -4.78
N ALA A 189 -1.56 -20.33 -4.31
CA ALA A 189 -2.79 -20.29 -5.10
C ALA A 189 -3.20 -18.86 -5.48
N ASP A 190 -2.89 -17.86 -4.65
CA ASP A 190 -3.23 -16.46 -4.92
C ASP A 190 -2.47 -15.92 -6.13
N PHE A 191 -1.17 -16.25 -6.22
CA PHE A 191 -0.38 -15.93 -7.40
C PHE A 191 -0.91 -16.65 -8.65
N ASN A 192 -1.29 -17.93 -8.52
CA ASN A 192 -1.91 -18.67 -9.62
C ASN A 192 -3.27 -18.08 -10.05
N LEU A 193 -4.01 -17.47 -9.13
CA LEU A 193 -5.24 -16.76 -9.46
C LEU A 193 -4.92 -15.49 -10.26
N MET A 194 -3.94 -14.70 -9.83
CA MET A 194 -3.49 -13.52 -10.55
C MET A 194 -2.95 -13.87 -11.95
N THR A 195 -2.17 -14.94 -12.11
CA THR A 195 -1.67 -15.36 -13.43
C THR A 195 -2.81 -15.69 -14.38
N LYS A 196 -3.85 -16.40 -13.93
CA LYS A 196 -5.04 -16.70 -14.75
C LYS A 196 -5.82 -15.45 -15.17
N VAL A 197 -5.74 -14.37 -14.39
CA VAL A 197 -6.47 -13.12 -14.64
C VAL A 197 -5.68 -12.17 -15.54
N PHE A 198 -4.38 -12.02 -15.30
CA PHE A 198 -3.58 -10.98 -15.94
C PHE A 198 -2.64 -11.49 -17.02
N VAL A 199 -2.21 -12.75 -17.00
CA VAL A 199 -1.18 -13.23 -17.93
C VAL A 199 -1.79 -13.67 -19.27
N GLY A 200 -1.19 -13.19 -20.37
CA GLY A 200 -1.50 -13.66 -21.73
C GLY A 200 -2.76 -13.04 -22.35
N ARG A 201 -3.20 -11.88 -21.84
CA ARG A 201 -4.30 -11.11 -22.40
C ARG A 201 -3.84 -10.31 -23.62
N GLY A 202 -4.60 -10.41 -24.73
CA GLY A 202 -4.21 -9.87 -26.04
C GLY A 202 -4.73 -8.46 -26.35
N ASP A 203 -5.36 -7.77 -25.39
CA ASP A 203 -6.10 -6.53 -25.57
C ASP A 203 -5.38 -5.28 -25.03
N ARG A 204 -4.04 -5.34 -24.89
CA ARG A 204 -3.17 -4.37 -24.17
C ARG A 204 -3.41 -4.30 -22.66
N TYR A 205 -4.42 -5.01 -22.17
CA TYR A 205 -4.64 -5.26 -20.75
C TYR A 205 -3.93 -6.55 -20.35
N GLY A 206 -3.60 -6.67 -19.08
CA GLY A 206 -2.78 -7.75 -18.56
C GLY A 206 -1.28 -7.56 -18.83
N THR A 207 -0.52 -8.60 -18.54
CA THR A 207 0.94 -8.60 -18.59
C THR A 207 1.47 -9.99 -18.97
N ASP A 208 2.78 -10.18 -18.91
CA ASP A 208 3.42 -11.49 -19.00
C ASP A 208 3.75 -12.07 -17.62
N LEU A 209 4.07 -13.36 -17.59
CA LEU A 209 4.35 -14.08 -16.34
C LEU A 209 5.60 -13.53 -15.63
N GLU A 210 6.61 -13.12 -16.38
CA GLU A 210 7.88 -12.62 -15.85
C GLU A 210 7.64 -11.30 -15.11
N THR A 211 6.91 -10.38 -15.72
CA THR A 211 6.57 -9.06 -15.18
C THR A 211 5.71 -9.19 -13.93
N LEU A 212 4.65 -10.01 -13.96
CA LEU A 212 3.82 -10.24 -12.79
C LEU A 212 4.61 -10.87 -11.64
N SER A 213 5.48 -11.85 -11.94
CA SER A 213 6.31 -12.50 -10.93
C SER A 213 7.33 -11.55 -10.30
N SER A 214 7.97 -10.72 -11.12
CA SER A 214 8.95 -9.74 -10.66
C SER A 214 8.30 -8.65 -9.81
N ALA A 215 7.17 -8.12 -10.27
CA ALA A 215 6.38 -7.11 -9.56
C ALA A 215 5.90 -7.64 -8.20
N GLU A 216 5.33 -8.86 -8.16
CA GLU A 216 4.87 -9.46 -6.90
C GLU A 216 6.02 -9.70 -5.92
N SER A 217 7.17 -10.17 -6.41
CA SER A 217 8.34 -10.38 -5.55
C SER A 217 8.86 -9.08 -4.97
N THR A 218 8.93 -8.01 -5.78
CA THR A 218 9.40 -6.69 -5.35
C THR A 218 8.44 -6.07 -4.35
N PHE A 219 7.14 -6.06 -4.67
CA PHE A 219 6.07 -5.62 -3.78
C PHE A 219 6.14 -6.34 -2.43
N ARG A 220 6.22 -7.68 -2.45
CA ARG A 220 6.21 -8.49 -1.23
C ARG A 220 7.44 -8.23 -0.36
N ASP A 221 8.62 -8.06 -0.94
CA ASP A 221 9.84 -7.71 -0.17
C ASP A 221 9.70 -6.34 0.52
N LEU A 222 9.16 -5.36 -0.18
CA LEU A 222 8.86 -4.04 0.38
C LEU A 222 7.84 -4.10 1.51
N VAL A 223 6.73 -4.82 1.32
CA VAL A 223 5.71 -5.02 2.35
C VAL A 223 6.31 -5.73 3.58
N ILE A 224 7.19 -6.72 3.40
CA ILE A 224 7.86 -7.39 4.52
C ILE A 224 8.71 -6.41 5.33
N LYS A 225 9.52 -5.58 4.66
CA LYS A 225 10.37 -4.56 5.31
C LYS A 225 9.53 -3.53 6.07
N TYR A 226 8.48 -3.03 5.43
CA TYR A 226 7.55 -2.08 6.02
C TYR A 226 6.81 -2.67 7.22
N ALA A 227 6.24 -3.87 7.06
CA ALA A 227 5.55 -4.56 8.13
C ALA A 227 6.46 -4.86 9.32
N PHE A 228 7.71 -5.29 9.05
CA PHE A 228 8.71 -5.47 10.09
C PHE A 228 8.96 -4.17 10.86
N ALA A 229 9.13 -3.04 10.17
CA ALA A 229 9.28 -1.73 10.82
C ALA A 229 8.10 -1.44 11.76
N LEU A 230 6.86 -1.67 11.32
CA LEU A 230 5.66 -1.48 12.14
C LEU A 230 5.64 -2.38 13.40
N THR A 231 6.29 -3.54 13.40
CA THR A 231 6.40 -4.40 14.60
C THR A 231 7.39 -3.90 15.65
N LEU A 232 8.24 -2.93 15.32
CA LEU A 232 9.27 -2.43 16.23
C LEU A 232 8.68 -1.53 17.32
N PRO A 233 9.38 -1.37 18.47
CA PRO A 233 9.09 -0.32 19.44
C PRO A 233 9.11 1.08 18.81
N LYS A 234 8.30 2.00 19.34
CA LYS A 234 8.02 3.33 18.76
C LYS A 234 9.26 4.09 18.27
N ASP A 235 10.30 4.19 19.09
CA ASP A 235 11.51 4.94 18.76
C ASP A 235 12.30 4.29 17.61
N LEU A 236 12.42 2.95 17.64
CA LEU A 236 13.10 2.19 16.58
C LEU A 236 12.27 2.18 15.28
N ARG A 237 10.94 2.08 15.41
CA ARG A 237 10.00 2.13 14.29
C ARG A 237 10.17 3.43 13.50
N LYS A 238 10.18 4.58 14.18
CA LYS A 238 10.40 5.88 13.54
C LYS A 238 11.75 5.97 12.83
N ALA A 239 12.82 5.51 13.47
CA ALA A 239 14.15 5.53 12.86
C ALA A 239 14.21 4.69 11.57
N VAL A 240 13.61 3.49 11.57
CA VAL A 240 13.56 2.63 10.38
C VAL A 240 12.68 3.21 9.28
N LEU A 241 11.50 3.74 9.62
CA LEU A 241 10.61 4.41 8.65
C LEU A 241 11.26 5.66 8.05
N GLY A 242 12.06 6.38 8.85
CA GLY A 242 12.87 7.49 8.38
C GLY A 242 13.88 7.09 7.32
N GLN A 243 14.53 5.93 7.47
CA GLN A 243 15.45 5.41 6.45
C GLN A 243 14.72 4.95 5.19
N LEU A 244 13.56 4.30 5.35
CA LEU A 244 12.71 3.90 4.22
C LEU A 244 12.27 5.12 3.40
N GLY A 245 11.85 6.21 4.04
CA GLY A 245 11.49 7.44 3.33
C GLY A 245 12.66 8.11 2.61
N VAL A 246 13.91 7.96 3.10
CA VAL A 246 15.11 8.40 2.36
C VAL A 246 15.30 7.57 1.10
N GLU A 247 15.06 6.26 1.15
CA GLU A 247 15.17 5.39 -0.03
C GLU A 247 14.12 5.77 -1.10
N ILE A 248 12.89 6.08 -0.69
CA ILE A 248 11.82 6.58 -1.58
C ILE A 248 12.23 7.93 -2.19
N ALA A 249 12.65 8.89 -1.35
CA ALA A 249 13.08 10.21 -1.79
C ALA A 249 14.24 10.14 -2.81
N LYS A 250 15.20 9.23 -2.59
CA LYS A 250 16.29 8.98 -3.53
C LYS A 250 15.78 8.49 -4.89
N GLY A 251 14.74 7.65 -4.91
CA GLY A 251 14.08 7.21 -6.15
C GLY A 251 13.42 8.35 -6.92
N MET A 252 13.09 9.45 -6.23
CA MET A 252 12.54 10.68 -6.79
C MET A 252 13.61 11.75 -7.06
N GLU A 253 14.89 11.42 -6.93
CA GLU A 253 16.01 12.37 -7.03
C GLU A 253 15.96 13.52 -6.00
N VAL A 254 15.29 13.30 -4.86
CA VAL A 254 15.21 14.24 -3.74
C VAL A 254 16.25 13.88 -2.68
N GLU A 255 17.20 14.79 -2.45
CA GLU A 255 18.16 14.66 -1.35
C GLU A 255 17.55 15.11 -0.02
N ILE A 256 17.37 14.15 0.89
CA ILE A 256 16.87 14.37 2.24
C ILE A 256 17.53 13.38 3.20
N ASP A 257 17.80 13.82 4.44
CA ASP A 257 18.32 12.94 5.48
C ASP A 257 17.20 12.28 6.29
N SER A 258 17.55 11.17 6.96
CA SER A 258 16.59 10.38 7.73
C SER A 258 16.00 11.12 8.93
N ALA A 259 16.71 12.10 9.49
CA ALA A 259 16.19 12.88 10.61
C ALA A 259 15.07 13.81 10.13
N THR A 260 15.26 14.45 8.97
CA THR A 260 14.25 15.28 8.32
C THR A 260 13.02 14.46 7.93
N VAL A 261 13.20 13.24 7.39
CA VAL A 261 12.06 12.35 7.10
C VAL A 261 11.28 11.98 8.37
N GLN A 262 11.99 11.70 9.49
CA GLN A 262 11.34 11.42 10.77
C GLN A 262 10.52 12.61 11.28
N GLU A 263 11.03 13.83 11.10
CA GLU A 263 10.32 15.06 11.43
C GLU A 263 9.05 15.20 10.59
N ILE A 264 9.15 15.00 9.27
CA ILE A 264 8.01 15.04 8.34
C ILE A 264 6.93 14.02 8.75
N ILE A 265 7.32 12.78 9.06
CA ILE A 265 6.38 11.74 9.54
C ILE A 265 5.74 12.15 10.86
N GLN A 266 6.51 12.74 11.79
CA GLN A 266 5.96 13.20 13.07
C GLN A 266 4.94 14.33 12.87
N THR A 267 5.22 15.30 12.00
CA THR A 267 4.27 16.35 11.64
C THR A 267 3.02 15.77 10.96
N ALA A 268 3.18 14.76 10.10
CA ALA A 268 2.06 14.08 9.48
C ALA A 268 1.17 13.36 10.52
N VAL A 269 1.76 12.73 11.55
CA VAL A 269 1.02 12.15 12.68
C VAL A 269 0.21 13.22 13.40
N GLU A 270 0.81 14.37 13.71
CA GLU A 270 0.13 15.48 14.38
C GLU A 270 -1.03 16.04 13.53
N LEU A 271 -0.85 16.14 12.21
CA LEU A 271 -1.89 16.60 11.28
C LEU A 271 -3.07 15.63 11.17
N CYS A 272 -2.84 14.32 11.36
CA CYS A 272 -3.85 13.28 11.18
C CYS A 272 -4.52 12.82 12.48
N GLN A 273 -3.89 13.04 13.64
CA GLN A 273 -4.26 12.39 14.90
C GLN A 273 -5.74 12.61 15.31
N SER A 274 -6.31 13.77 15.01
CA SER A 274 -7.67 14.11 15.40
C SER A 274 -8.77 13.48 14.54
N ASP A 275 -8.46 13.12 13.28
CA ASP A 275 -9.48 12.85 12.26
C ASP A 275 -9.17 11.68 11.31
N TYR A 276 -8.02 11.00 11.43
CA TYR A 276 -7.65 9.87 10.55
C TYR A 276 -8.66 8.72 10.53
N TYR A 277 -9.40 8.52 11.62
CA TYR A 277 -10.25 7.35 11.76
C TYR A 277 -11.59 7.48 11.03
N GLU A 278 -12.10 8.70 10.87
CA GLU A 278 -13.37 8.97 10.19
C GLU A 278 -13.41 8.48 8.73
N PRO A 279 -12.42 8.79 7.85
CA PRO A 279 -12.42 8.27 6.48
C PRO A 279 -12.29 6.75 6.42
N ILE A 280 -11.55 6.13 7.35
CA ILE A 280 -11.42 4.67 7.45
C ILE A 280 -12.75 4.01 7.81
N GLN A 281 -13.48 4.55 8.80
CA GLN A 281 -14.82 4.07 9.15
C GLN A 281 -15.79 4.24 7.98
N SER A 282 -15.73 5.37 7.30
CA SER A 282 -16.56 5.64 6.13
C SER A 282 -16.32 4.62 5.01
N ALA A 283 -15.06 4.27 4.76
CA ALA A 283 -14.69 3.20 3.82
C ALA A 283 -15.27 1.85 4.26
N ILE A 284 -15.07 1.45 5.52
CA ILE A 284 -15.56 0.16 6.04
C ILE A 284 -17.08 0.03 5.89
N GLU A 285 -17.83 1.03 6.34
CA GLU A 285 -19.30 0.99 6.34
C GLU A 285 -19.86 1.01 4.91
N SER A 286 -19.27 1.82 4.03
CA SER A 286 -19.66 1.88 2.62
C SER A 286 -19.39 0.56 1.90
N ILE A 287 -18.24 -0.07 2.14
CA ILE A 287 -17.92 -1.36 1.55
C ILE A 287 -18.91 -2.43 2.06
N LYS A 288 -19.19 -2.51 3.37
CA LYS A 288 -20.09 -3.54 3.95
C LYS A 288 -21.49 -3.59 3.33
N ILE A 289 -22.05 -2.43 2.94
CA ILE A 289 -23.42 -2.37 2.39
C ILE A 289 -23.50 -2.80 0.92
N ARG A 290 -22.36 -2.99 0.24
CA ARG A 290 -22.31 -3.41 -1.15
C ARG A 290 -22.89 -4.81 -1.33
N LYS A 291 -23.88 -4.92 -2.22
CA LYS A 291 -24.58 -6.19 -2.51
C LYS A 291 -23.79 -7.11 -3.44
N ASP A 292 -22.85 -6.55 -4.19
CA ASP A 292 -22.05 -7.27 -5.18
C ASP A 292 -20.72 -7.81 -4.63
N LEU A 293 -20.50 -7.69 -3.32
CA LEU A 293 -19.34 -8.27 -2.64
C LEU A 293 -19.40 -9.79 -2.59
N ILE A 294 -18.21 -10.38 -2.68
CA ILE A 294 -17.96 -11.76 -2.32
C ILE A 294 -18.12 -11.93 -0.81
N LYS A 295 -19.23 -12.53 -0.36
CA LYS A 295 -19.48 -12.83 1.07
C LYS A 295 -18.98 -14.22 1.46
#